data_AF-A0A4R4S653-F1
#
_entry.id   AF-A0A4R4S653-F1
#
_cell.length_a   1.000
_cell.length_b   1.000
_cell.length_c   1.000
_cell.angle_alpha   90.00
_cell.angle_beta   90.00
_cell.angle_gamma   90.00
#
_symmetry.space_group_name_H-M   'P 1'
#
loop_
_entity.id
_entity.type
_entity.pdbx_description
1 polymer ?
#
loop_
_entity_poly.entity_id
_entity_poly.type
_entity_poly.pdbx_seq_one_letter_code
_entity_poly.pdbx_strand_id
1 'polypeptide(L)'
;MDDGTRWINLNGAVNARDLGGLPTTDGRTTRRARILRSDNLQHLTVADVRLLLDDYGLKNIIDLRSNAEVRLEGPGPLTRVPSITLHQLSLFPEGGRHTDVAADIDKVLPW
;
A
#
# COMPACT_ATOMS: atom_id res chain seq x y z
N MET A 1 -10.83 12.33 18.50
CA MET A 1 -11.59 11.26 19.17
C MET A 1 -11.50 10.05 18.26
N ASP A 2 -10.68 9.08 18.64
CA ASP A 2 -10.50 7.81 17.94
C ASP A 2 -11.75 6.96 18.23
N ASP A 3 -12.61 6.74 17.23
CA ASP A 3 -13.88 6.00 17.39
C ASP A 3 -13.68 4.48 17.58
N GLY A 4 -12.45 4.05 17.86
CA GLY A 4 -12.06 2.64 17.91
C GLY A 4 -12.00 1.95 16.55
N THR A 5 -12.24 2.69 15.46
CA THR A 5 -12.22 2.17 14.11
C THR A 5 -10.80 2.15 13.57
N ARG A 6 -10.46 1.05 12.91
CA ARG A 6 -9.16 0.89 12.25
C ARG A 6 -9.11 1.57 10.88
N TRP A 7 -10.22 2.13 10.42
CA TRP A 7 -10.29 2.79 9.11
C TRP A 7 -9.53 4.11 9.10
N ILE A 8 -8.83 4.34 7.98
CA ILE A 8 -8.21 5.62 7.66
C ILE A 8 -9.07 6.22 6.56
N ASN A 9 -9.69 7.37 6.84
CA ASN A 9 -10.55 8.01 5.85
C ASN A 9 -9.68 8.77 4.84
N LEU A 10 -9.46 8.16 3.67
CA LEU A 10 -8.75 8.77 2.56
C LEU A 10 -9.75 9.03 1.43
N ASN A 11 -9.67 10.21 0.82
CA ASN A 11 -10.55 10.56 -0.30
C ASN A 11 -10.17 9.82 -1.59
N GLY A 12 -8.86 9.60 -1.78
CA GLY A 12 -8.28 9.04 -2.99
C GLY A 12 -7.93 7.56 -2.93
N ALA A 13 -8.24 6.88 -1.83
CA ALA A 13 -7.99 5.45 -1.68
C ALA A 13 -9.06 4.80 -0.82
N VAL A 14 -9.44 3.58 -1.19
CA VAL A 14 -10.40 2.76 -0.44
C VAL A 14 -9.66 1.70 0.37
N ASN A 15 -10.40 1.01 1.24
CA ASN A 15 -9.87 -0.10 2.04
C ASN A 15 -8.66 0.26 2.93
N ALA A 16 -8.46 1.55 3.20
CA ALA A 16 -7.35 2.05 3.99
C ALA A 16 -7.58 1.82 5.49
N ARG A 17 -6.64 1.15 6.16
CA ARG A 17 -6.74 0.78 7.58
C ARG A 17 -5.39 0.79 8.28
N ASP A 18 -5.37 1.21 9.54
CA ASP A 18 -4.30 0.90 10.49
C ASP A 18 -4.50 -0.52 11.02
N LEU A 19 -3.48 -1.36 10.89
CA LEU A 19 -3.51 -2.72 11.42
C LEU A 19 -3.08 -2.81 12.88
N GLY A 20 -2.87 -1.68 13.57
CA GLY A 20 -2.68 -1.59 15.01
C GLY A 20 -3.85 -2.11 15.84
N GLY A 21 -3.55 -2.68 17.00
CA GLY A 21 -4.53 -3.23 17.94
C GLY A 21 -5.05 -4.63 17.59
N LEU A 22 -4.50 -5.27 16.55
CA LEU A 22 -4.80 -6.68 16.23
C LEU A 22 -4.12 -7.61 17.23
N PRO A 23 -4.81 -8.65 17.73
CA PRO A 23 -4.21 -9.61 18.66
C PRO A 23 -3.13 -10.44 17.95
N THR A 24 -2.05 -10.74 18.67
CA THR A 24 -0.99 -11.65 18.24
C THR A 24 -1.06 -12.97 19.03
N THR A 25 -0.45 -14.02 18.50
CA THR A 25 -0.51 -15.38 19.08
C THR A 25 0.18 -15.50 20.45
N ASP A 26 1.05 -14.54 20.79
CA ASP A 26 1.73 -14.43 22.08
C ASP A 26 0.98 -13.55 23.09
N GLY A 27 -0.29 -13.22 22.82
CA GLY A 27 -1.15 -12.45 23.73
C GLY A 27 -0.91 -10.94 23.73
N ARG A 28 -0.05 -10.43 22.83
CA ARG A 28 0.16 -8.98 22.64
C ARG A 28 -0.76 -8.44 21.54
N THR A 29 -0.54 -7.18 21.17
CA THR A 29 -1.22 -6.53 20.05
C THR A 29 -0.24 -5.83 19.12
N THR A 30 -0.59 -5.72 17.85
CA THR A 30 0.15 -4.92 16.87
C THR A 30 0.17 -3.46 17.30
N ARG A 31 1.32 -2.80 17.11
CA ARG A 31 1.45 -1.36 17.42
C ARG A 31 0.70 -0.51 16.39
N ARG A 32 0.00 0.52 16.86
CA ARG A 32 -0.68 1.52 16.03
C ARG A 32 0.30 2.32 15.17
N ALA A 33 -0.16 2.77 14.00
CA ALA A 33 0.62 3.54 13.03
C ALA A 33 1.97 2.88 12.68
N ARG A 34 1.96 1.55 12.50
CA ARG A 34 3.16 0.79 12.08
C ARG A 34 2.96 -0.01 10.82
N ILE A 35 1.79 -0.60 10.64
CA ILE A 35 1.44 -1.32 9.42
C ILE A 35 0.09 -0.80 8.97
N LEU A 36 0.09 -0.13 7.83
CA LEU A 36 -1.11 0.32 7.17
C LEU A 36 -1.38 -0.60 5.98
N ARG A 37 -2.64 -0.83 5.67
CA ARG A 37 -3.03 -1.45 4.39
C ARG A 37 -3.99 -0.53 3.67
N SER A 38 -4.00 -0.60 2.35
CA SER A 38 -4.99 0.08 1.52
C SER A 38 -5.18 -0.70 0.24
N ASP A 39 -6.13 -0.25 -0.56
CA ASP A 39 -6.10 -0.49 -1.99
C ASP A 39 -5.04 0.38 -2.68
N ASN A 40 -5.15 0.52 -4.00
CA ASN A 40 -4.28 1.30 -4.84
C ASN A 40 -4.20 2.80 -4.45
N LEU A 41 -3.04 3.44 -4.66
CA LEU A 41 -2.68 4.76 -4.10
C LEU A 41 -2.55 5.91 -5.13
N GLN A 42 -3.01 5.72 -6.36
CA GLN A 42 -2.79 6.64 -7.50
C GLN A 42 -3.62 7.89 -7.39
N HIS A 43 -4.79 7.78 -6.78
CA HIS A 43 -5.76 8.86 -6.70
C HIS A 43 -5.70 9.62 -5.37
N LEU A 44 -4.70 9.34 -4.52
CA LEU A 44 -4.50 10.06 -3.26
C LEU A 44 -4.53 11.58 -3.48
N THR A 45 -5.34 12.26 -2.71
CA THR A 45 -5.38 13.72 -2.73
C THR A 45 -4.17 14.30 -1.98
N VAL A 46 -3.92 15.60 -2.13
CA VAL A 46 -2.89 16.30 -1.34
C VAL A 46 -3.17 16.19 0.16
N ALA A 47 -4.44 16.20 0.58
CA ALA A 47 -4.83 16.04 1.97
C ALA A 47 -4.53 14.62 2.48
N ASP A 48 -4.81 13.60 1.67
CA ASP A 48 -4.53 12.21 2.02
C ASP A 48 -3.02 11.98 2.20
N VAL A 49 -2.19 12.54 1.30
CA VAL A 49 -0.73 12.47 1.40
C VAL A 49 -0.24 13.11 2.70
N ARG A 50 -0.74 14.30 3.05
CA ARG A 50 -0.37 14.97 4.31
C ARG A 50 -0.76 14.14 5.53
N LEU A 51 -1.98 13.62 5.58
CA LEU A 51 -2.43 12.76 6.66
C LEU A 51 -1.50 11.54 6.83
N LEU A 52 -1.15 10.87 5.75
CA LEU A 52 -0.26 9.70 5.80
C LEU A 52 1.16 10.05 6.27
N LEU A 53 1.69 11.22 5.90
CA LEU A 53 3.03 11.66 6.28
C LEU A 53 3.08 12.20 7.71
N ASP A 54 2.15 13.08 8.06
CA ASP A 54 2.21 13.87 9.29
C ASP A 54 1.65 13.09 10.49
N ASP A 55 0.52 12.40 10.31
CA ASP A 55 -0.17 11.72 11.40
C ASP A 55 0.31 10.27 11.56
N TYR A 56 0.56 9.57 10.44
CA TYR A 56 1.00 8.17 10.46
C TYR A 56 2.52 8.00 10.31
N GLY A 57 3.26 9.06 9.94
CA GLY A 57 4.70 8.98 9.76
C GLY A 57 5.11 8.00 8.66
N LEU A 58 4.31 7.88 7.59
CA LEU A 58 4.57 6.95 6.48
C LEU A 58 5.94 7.23 5.85
N LYS A 59 6.74 6.17 5.66
CA LYS A 59 8.08 6.24 5.05
C LYS A 59 8.33 5.20 3.97
N ASN A 60 7.69 4.05 4.07
CA ASN A 60 7.90 2.93 3.15
C ASN A 60 6.56 2.49 2.58
N ILE A 61 6.53 2.30 1.26
CA ILE A 61 5.39 1.71 0.56
C ILE A 61 5.84 0.38 -0.01
N ILE A 62 5.10 -0.68 0.29
CA ILE A 62 5.25 -1.97 -0.36
C ILE A 62 4.17 -2.04 -1.44
N ASP A 63 4.57 -1.88 -2.70
CA ASP A 63 3.66 -1.95 -3.84
C ASP A 63 3.68 -3.38 -4.40
N LEU A 64 2.57 -4.08 -4.21
CA LEU A 64 2.41 -5.49 -4.56
C LEU A 64 1.84 -5.69 -5.97
N ARG A 65 1.56 -4.59 -6.69
CA ARG A 65 1.04 -4.65 -8.06
C ARG A 65 2.03 -5.33 -9.00
N SER A 66 1.47 -6.04 -9.97
CA SER A 66 2.22 -6.55 -11.11
C SER A 66 2.82 -5.43 -11.94
N ASN A 67 3.83 -5.76 -12.75
CA ASN A 67 4.39 -4.80 -13.68
C ASN A 67 3.34 -4.27 -14.69
N ALA A 68 2.36 -5.10 -15.06
CA ALA A 68 1.27 -4.72 -15.94
C ALA A 68 0.36 -3.67 -15.29
N GLU A 69 -0.07 -3.91 -14.05
CA GLU A 69 -0.88 -2.95 -13.27
C GLU A 69 -0.11 -1.65 -13.02
N VAL A 70 1.19 -1.70 -12.72
CA VAL A 70 2.03 -0.50 -12.55
C VAL A 70 2.08 0.32 -13.84
N ARG A 71 2.23 -0.33 -15.00
CA ARG A 71 2.23 0.37 -16.30
C ARG A 71 0.87 0.96 -16.66
N LEU A 72 -0.22 0.25 -16.37
CA LEU A 72 -1.57 0.65 -16.73
C LEU A 72 -2.08 1.80 -15.86
N GLU A 73 -1.91 1.68 -14.54
CA GLU A 73 -2.43 2.64 -13.56
C GLU A 73 -1.47 3.82 -13.33
N GLY A 74 -0.17 3.61 -13.59
CA GLY A 74 0.86 4.62 -13.40
C GLY A 74 1.27 4.84 -11.94
N PRO A 75 2.16 5.83 -11.70
CA PRO A 75 2.70 6.15 -10.39
C PRO A 75 1.73 7.02 -9.57
N GLY A 76 1.57 6.68 -8.29
CA GLY A 76 0.80 7.52 -7.37
C GLY A 76 1.56 8.75 -6.83
N PRO A 77 0.87 9.70 -6.17
CA PRO A 77 1.45 10.95 -5.71
C PRO A 77 2.60 10.81 -4.72
N LEU A 78 2.59 9.75 -3.91
CA LEU A 78 3.64 9.46 -2.93
C LEU A 78 5.01 9.18 -3.57
N THR A 79 5.06 8.83 -4.87
CA THR A 79 6.33 8.66 -5.62
C THR A 79 7.12 9.96 -5.77
N ARG A 80 6.47 11.12 -5.59
CA ARG A 80 7.10 12.44 -5.68
C ARG A 80 7.53 12.99 -4.31
N VAL A 81 7.34 12.23 -3.23
CA VAL A 81 7.70 12.66 -1.87
C VAL A 81 9.10 12.15 -1.53
N PRO A 82 10.11 13.01 -1.33
CA PRO A 82 11.51 12.57 -1.15
C PRO A 82 11.77 11.69 0.07
N SER A 83 10.95 11.81 1.12
CA SER A 83 11.07 10.99 2.34
C SER A 83 10.42 9.60 2.23
N ILE A 84 9.76 9.31 1.11
CA ILE A 84 9.12 8.01 0.85
C ILE A 84 10.06 7.12 0.05
N THR A 85 10.19 5.88 0.49
CA THR A 85 10.81 4.79 -0.29
C THR A 85 9.73 3.85 -0.81
N LEU A 86 9.66 3.67 -2.12
CA LEU A 86 8.77 2.71 -2.78
C LEU A 86 9.53 1.41 -3.04
N HIS A 87 9.01 0.31 -2.50
CA HIS A 87 9.50 -1.04 -2.74
C HIS A 87 8.48 -1.77 -3.63
N GLN A 88 8.78 -1.87 -4.93
CA GLN A 88 7.93 -2.62 -5.86
C GLN A 88 8.25 -4.12 -5.77
N LEU A 89 7.36 -4.87 -5.12
CA LEU A 89 7.51 -6.28 -4.83
C LEU A 89 6.24 -7.00 -5.30
N SER A 90 6.10 -7.14 -6.62
CA SER A 90 4.92 -7.79 -7.21
C SER A 90 4.58 -9.09 -6.48
N LEU A 91 3.31 -9.24 -6.13
CA LEU A 91 2.82 -10.48 -5.54
C LEU A 91 2.91 -11.64 -6.53
N PHE A 92 2.81 -11.34 -7.82
CA PHE A 92 2.87 -12.33 -8.89
C PHE A 92 4.31 -12.57 -9.35
N PRO A 93 4.64 -13.79 -9.78
CA PRO A 93 5.91 -14.09 -10.44
C PRO A 93 6.07 -13.24 -11.71
N GLU A 94 6.99 -12.28 -11.66
CA GLU A 94 7.36 -11.46 -12.81
C GLU A 94 8.56 -12.09 -13.52
N GLY A 95 8.45 -12.21 -14.84
CA GLY A 95 9.54 -12.74 -15.66
C GLY A 95 10.84 -11.97 -15.44
N GLY A 96 11.91 -12.68 -15.05
CA GLY A 96 13.28 -12.19 -15.19
C GLY A 96 14.05 -11.84 -13.92
N ARG A 97 13.56 -12.08 -12.69
CA ARG A 97 14.43 -11.96 -11.49
C ARG A 97 14.35 -13.05 -10.43
N HIS A 98 13.23 -13.74 -10.22
CA HIS A 98 13.10 -14.70 -9.10
C HIS A 98 12.38 -16.02 -9.43
N THR A 99 11.82 -16.17 -10.64
CA THR A 99 11.13 -17.39 -11.09
C THR A 99 11.37 -17.62 -12.59
N ASP A 100 11.40 -18.89 -12.98
CA ASP A 100 11.31 -19.39 -14.36
C ASP A 100 9.85 -19.46 -14.87
N VAL A 101 8.89 -19.30 -13.96
CA VAL A 101 7.47 -19.08 -14.27
C VAL A 101 7.26 -17.63 -14.69
N ALA A 102 6.84 -17.40 -15.93
CA ALA A 102 6.36 -16.11 -16.40
C ALA A 102 4.83 -16.06 -16.24
N ALA A 103 4.33 -15.16 -15.40
CA ALA A 103 2.95 -14.72 -15.55
C ALA A 103 2.81 -14.03 -16.92
N ASP A 104 1.72 -14.33 -17.63
CA ASP A 104 1.40 -13.73 -18.92
C ASP A 104 1.24 -12.21 -18.74
N ILE A 105 2.26 -11.47 -19.17
CA ILE A 105 2.44 -10.03 -18.88
C ILE A 105 1.33 -9.16 -19.49
N ASP A 106 0.55 -9.75 -20.41
CA ASP A 106 -0.57 -9.12 -21.12
C ASP A 106 -1.94 -9.50 -20.54
N LYS A 107 -2.00 -10.41 -19.56
CA LYS A 107 -3.24 -10.72 -18.84
C LYS A 107 -3.33 -9.91 -17.55
N VAL A 108 -4.00 -8.76 -17.64
CA VAL A 108 -4.65 -8.17 -16.47
C VAL A 108 -5.79 -9.10 -16.07
N LEU A 109 -5.66 -9.76 -14.92
CA LEU A 109 -6.73 -10.59 -14.38
C LEU A 109 -7.80 -9.66 -13.77
N PRO A 110 -9.10 -9.95 -13.93
CA PRO A 110 -10.17 -8.96 -13.81
C PRO A 110 -10.64 -8.73 -12.36
N TRP A 111 -9.80 -9.02 -11.36
CA TRP A 111 -10.16 -8.81 -9.96
C TRP A 111 -9.62 -7.49 -9.43
#